data_AF-G5GAB1-F1
#
_entry.id   AF-G5GAB1-F1
#
_cell.length_a   1.000
_cell.length_b   1.000
_cell.length_c   1.000
_cell.angle_alpha   90.00
_cell.angle_beta   90.00
_cell.angle_gamma   90.00
#
_symmetry.space_group_name_H-M   'P 1'
#
loop_
_entity.id
_entity.type
_entity.pdbx_description
1 polymer ?
#
loop_
_entity_poly.entity_id
_entity_poly.type
_entity_poly.pdbx_seq_one_letter_code
_entity_poly.pdbx_strand_id
1 'polypeptide(L)'
;MFNFLSYIGERKLPNNITDIMRELPPPFFKVKILLCKKSQQNKEEEIAFNKLSSGEKQFAYMMSTYIYHLANLESITPKKTEISLHSETGRVNYRMINLVFDEMELCFHPEYQRTFVNNLISYIQRMELNKTFSFNIILTTHSPFILSDIPACNILALKDGEPDELFKNEKTLAANIYDILNNGFFMSNFIGEFSSRLIGEIITKLNTCNVISLEQQEILYKQISLIGDDFVHIKLLEKLDLRTNNRFSIEARKKKLNEELDKLSKL
;
A
#
# COMPACT_ATOMS: atom_id res chain seq x y z
N MET A 1 3.18 -34.75 13.77
CA MET A 1 2.73 -33.70 12.82
C MET A 1 3.17 -34.16 11.45
N PHE A 2 2.24 -34.41 10.53
CA PHE A 2 2.59 -34.85 9.18
C PHE A 2 3.22 -33.67 8.42
N ASN A 3 4.47 -33.81 8.00
CA ASN A 3 5.14 -32.80 7.19
C ASN A 3 4.96 -33.14 5.71
N PHE A 4 4.18 -32.32 5.02
CA PHE A 4 3.86 -32.51 3.62
C PHE A 4 5.10 -32.49 2.70
N LEU A 5 6.12 -31.70 3.03
CA LEU A 5 7.39 -31.67 2.28
C LEU A 5 8.11 -33.02 2.37
N SER A 6 8.11 -33.64 3.56
CA SER A 6 8.70 -34.97 3.74
C SER A 6 7.91 -36.09 3.03
N TYR A 7 6.62 -35.87 2.78
CA TYR A 7 5.75 -36.81 2.07
C TYR A 7 5.92 -36.75 0.55
N ILE A 8 6.11 -35.55 -0.01
CA ILE A 8 6.42 -35.37 -1.44
C ILE A 8 7.79 -35.97 -1.81
N GLY A 9 8.69 -36.13 -0.82
CA GLY A 9 10.03 -36.70 -1.02
C GLY A 9 10.99 -35.72 -1.73
N GLU A 10 11.96 -36.24 -2.50
CA GLU A 10 12.87 -35.44 -3.35
C GLU A 10 12.21 -34.87 -4.62
N ARG A 11 10.89 -35.07 -4.81
CA ARG A 11 10.19 -34.48 -5.95
C ARG A 11 10.23 -32.96 -5.77
N LYS A 12 10.90 -32.27 -6.68
CA LYS A 12 10.82 -30.80 -6.78
C LYS A 12 9.33 -30.43 -6.74
N LEU A 13 8.95 -29.57 -5.80
CA LEU A 13 7.61 -28.97 -5.81
C LEU A 13 7.34 -28.51 -7.24
N PRO A 14 6.23 -28.95 -7.84
CA PRO A 14 5.97 -28.60 -9.22
C PRO A 14 5.88 -27.07 -9.32
N ASN A 15 6.51 -26.50 -10.35
CA ASN A 15 6.53 -25.05 -10.55
C ASN A 15 5.14 -24.49 -10.88
N ASN A 16 4.16 -25.35 -11.12
CA ASN A 16 2.81 -25.00 -11.50
C ASN A 16 1.82 -25.23 -10.34
N ILE A 17 1.01 -24.21 -10.02
CA ILE A 17 0.01 -24.28 -8.94
C ILE A 17 -1.01 -25.40 -9.17
N THR A 18 -1.38 -25.72 -10.41
CA THR A 18 -2.36 -26.80 -10.64
C THR A 18 -1.84 -28.15 -10.16
N ASP A 19 -0.54 -28.40 -10.31
CA ASP A 19 0.08 -29.62 -9.79
C ASP A 19 0.22 -29.56 -8.26
N ILE A 20 0.55 -28.39 -7.69
CA ILE A 20 0.55 -28.20 -6.22
C ILE A 20 -0.84 -28.49 -5.65
N MET A 21 -1.91 -27.98 -6.28
CA MET A 21 -3.29 -28.17 -5.84
C MET A 21 -3.71 -29.65 -5.86
N ARG A 22 -3.22 -30.43 -6.84
CA ARG A 22 -3.49 -31.87 -6.92
C ARG A 22 -2.84 -32.67 -5.80
N GLU A 23 -1.68 -32.21 -5.34
CA GLU A 23 -0.94 -32.87 -4.27
C GLU A 23 -1.44 -32.45 -2.87
N LEU A 24 -2.25 -31.39 -2.74
CA LEU A 24 -2.73 -30.91 -1.44
C LEU A 24 -3.44 -32.02 -0.64
N PRO A 25 -3.25 -32.06 0.70
CA PRO A 25 -3.89 -33.06 1.53
C PRO A 25 -5.42 -32.94 1.46
N PRO A 26 -6.15 -34.05 1.57
CA PRO A 26 -7.61 -34.05 1.62
C PRO A 26 -8.19 -33.06 2.63
N PRO A 27 -9.39 -32.50 2.39
CA PRO A 27 -9.97 -31.43 3.19
C PRO A 27 -10.31 -31.80 4.64
N PHE A 28 -10.29 -33.09 4.99
CA PHE A 28 -10.48 -33.55 6.38
C PHE A 28 -9.23 -33.39 7.26
N PHE A 29 -8.07 -33.06 6.66
CA PHE A 29 -6.86 -32.74 7.42
C PHE A 29 -6.86 -31.29 7.91
N LYS A 30 -6.40 -31.07 9.15
CA LYS A 30 -6.07 -29.73 9.64
C LYS A 30 -4.70 -29.31 9.11
N VAL A 31 -4.70 -28.37 8.18
CA VAL A 31 -3.47 -27.86 7.54
C VAL A 31 -2.90 -26.69 8.34
N LYS A 32 -1.58 -26.72 8.58
CA LYS A 32 -0.83 -25.56 9.08
C LYS A 32 0.21 -25.19 8.03
N ILE A 33 0.07 -23.99 7.46
CA ILE A 33 1.00 -23.48 6.46
C ILE A 33 2.14 -22.76 7.16
N LEU A 34 3.38 -23.15 6.83
CA LEU A 34 4.62 -22.53 7.27
C LEU A 34 5.26 -21.85 6.05
N LEU A 35 5.72 -20.62 6.23
CA LEU A 35 6.34 -19.79 5.20
C LEU A 35 7.79 -19.55 5.57
N CYS A 36 8.69 -19.69 4.60
CA CYS A 36 10.11 -19.40 4.81
C CYS A 36 10.37 -17.90 4.61
N LYS A 37 10.92 -17.25 5.63
CA LYS A 37 11.38 -15.86 5.50
C LYS A 37 12.75 -15.85 4.81
N LYS A 38 12.85 -15.19 3.65
CA LYS A 38 14.15 -14.88 3.05
C LYS A 38 14.84 -13.80 3.89
N SER A 39 15.67 -14.21 4.84
CA SER A 39 16.55 -13.31 5.58
C SER A 39 17.85 -13.09 4.81
N GLN A 40 18.42 -11.88 4.89
CA GLN A 40 19.77 -11.56 4.36
C GLN A 40 20.88 -12.35 5.07
N GLN A 41 20.60 -12.88 6.26
CA GLN A 41 21.47 -13.81 6.98
C GLN A 41 20.86 -15.20 6.80
N ASN A 42 21.63 -16.18 6.29
CA ASN A 42 21.29 -17.56 5.91
C ASN A 42 20.53 -18.46 6.94
N LYS A 43 19.73 -17.91 7.87
CA LYS A 43 18.76 -18.64 8.68
C LYS A 43 17.39 -18.57 8.02
N GLU A 44 16.94 -19.70 7.50
CA GLU A 44 15.55 -19.92 7.10
C GLU A 44 14.69 -19.97 8.36
N GLU A 45 14.17 -18.80 8.77
CA GLU A 45 13.15 -18.74 9.82
C GLU A 45 11.78 -19.07 9.23
N GLU A 46 11.13 -20.09 9.78
CA GLU A 46 9.77 -20.46 9.41
C GLU A 46 8.75 -19.69 10.23
N ILE A 47 7.79 -19.07 9.54
CA ILE A 47 6.68 -18.32 10.15
C ILE A 47 5.38 -19.00 9.77
N ALA A 48 4.53 -19.26 10.77
CA ALA A 48 3.18 -19.78 10.50
C ALA A 48 2.32 -18.71 9.81
N PHE A 49 1.55 -19.10 8.80
CA PHE A 49 0.62 -18.20 8.08
C PHE A 49 -0.31 -17.42 9.02
N ASN A 50 -0.73 -18.04 10.14
CA ASN A 50 -1.57 -17.38 11.15
C ASN A 50 -0.88 -16.20 11.86
N LYS A 51 0.44 -16.11 11.83
CA LYS A 51 1.20 -14.99 12.40
C LYS A 51 1.37 -13.80 11.44
N LEU A 52 0.96 -13.94 10.18
CA LEU A 52 0.96 -12.83 9.24
C LEU A 52 0.04 -11.71 9.70
N SER A 53 0.36 -10.48 9.27
CA SER A 53 -0.48 -9.31 9.46
C SER A 53 -1.84 -9.48 8.76
N SER A 54 -2.83 -8.69 9.19
CA SER A 54 -4.15 -8.69 8.56
C SER A 54 -4.08 -8.36 7.06
N GLY A 55 -3.29 -7.36 6.68
CA GLY A 55 -3.09 -6.97 5.28
C GLY A 55 -2.46 -8.08 4.43
N GLU A 56 -1.42 -8.74 4.93
CA GLU A 56 -0.79 -9.90 4.24
C GLU A 56 -1.79 -11.04 4.03
N LYS A 57 -2.57 -11.37 5.06
CA LYS A 57 -3.60 -12.42 4.97
C LYS A 57 -4.67 -12.05 3.96
N GLN A 58 -5.15 -10.81 3.98
CA GLN A 58 -6.17 -10.35 3.05
C GLN A 58 -5.68 -10.45 1.61
N PHE A 59 -4.45 -10.00 1.34
CA PHE A 59 -3.85 -10.12 0.02
C PHE A 59 -3.76 -11.59 -0.43
N ALA A 60 -3.26 -12.47 0.44
CA ALA A 60 -3.13 -13.89 0.14
C ALA A 60 -4.48 -14.56 -0.12
N TYR A 61 -5.49 -14.31 0.72
CA TYR A 61 -6.83 -14.87 0.56
C TYR A 61 -7.48 -14.41 -0.74
N MET A 62 -7.44 -13.11 -0.99
CA MET A 62 -7.99 -12.50 -2.19
C MET A 62 -7.35 -13.09 -3.46
N MET A 63 -6.02 -13.10 -3.56
CA MET A 63 -5.32 -13.68 -4.71
C MET A 63 -5.66 -15.17 -4.87
N SER A 64 -5.73 -15.92 -3.76
CA SER A 64 -6.09 -17.33 -3.80
C SER A 64 -7.50 -17.56 -4.35
N THR A 65 -8.47 -16.73 -3.94
CA THR A 65 -9.86 -16.79 -4.44
C THR A 65 -9.92 -16.54 -5.95
N TYR A 66 -9.26 -15.49 -6.44
CA TYR A 66 -9.22 -15.20 -7.87
C TYR A 66 -8.55 -16.32 -8.66
N ILE A 67 -7.38 -16.80 -8.20
CA ILE A 67 -6.67 -17.90 -8.86
C ILE A 67 -7.52 -19.17 -8.89
N TYR A 68 -8.21 -19.49 -7.79
CA TYR A 68 -9.11 -20.63 -7.72
C TYR A 68 -10.23 -20.56 -8.77
N HIS A 69 -10.89 -19.41 -8.89
CA HIS A 69 -11.95 -19.23 -9.90
C HIS A 69 -11.40 -19.29 -11.32
N LEU A 70 -10.23 -18.68 -11.58
CA LEU A 70 -9.59 -18.73 -12.90
C LEU A 70 -9.17 -20.16 -13.27
N ALA A 71 -8.61 -20.92 -12.33
CA ALA A 71 -8.25 -22.32 -12.54
C ALA A 71 -9.49 -23.20 -12.85
N ASN A 72 -10.63 -22.92 -12.19
CA ASN A 72 -11.88 -23.60 -12.50
C ASN A 72 -12.37 -23.29 -13.93
N LEU A 73 -12.29 -22.04 -14.38
CA LEU A 73 -12.61 -21.66 -15.76
C LEU A 73 -11.61 -22.25 -16.77
N GLU A 74 -10.35 -22.42 -16.37
CA GLU A 74 -9.35 -23.03 -17.24
C GLU A 74 -9.61 -24.53 -17.41
N SER A 75 -10.08 -25.19 -16.35
CA SER A 75 -10.35 -26.63 -16.35
C SER A 75 -11.40 -27.07 -17.39
N ILE A 76 -12.32 -26.18 -17.78
CA ILE A 76 -13.33 -26.45 -18.82
C ILE A 76 -12.85 -26.11 -20.23
N THR A 77 -11.67 -25.48 -20.37
CA THR A 77 -11.11 -25.11 -21.66
C THR A 77 -10.40 -26.31 -22.28
N PRO A 78 -10.84 -26.81 -23.46
CA PRO A 78 -10.20 -27.97 -24.08
C PRO A 78 -8.74 -27.66 -24.42
N LYS A 79 -7.82 -28.53 -23.98
CA LYS A 79 -6.40 -28.43 -24.32
C LYS A 79 -6.22 -28.79 -25.80
N LYS A 80 -5.48 -27.96 -26.54
CA LYS A 80 -5.25 -28.05 -28.00
C LYS A 80 -4.75 -29.42 -28.50
N THR A 81 -4.32 -30.32 -27.62
CA THR A 81 -3.81 -31.66 -27.93
C THR A 81 -4.89 -32.71 -28.18
N GLU A 82 -6.16 -32.46 -27.83
CA GLU A 82 -7.26 -33.42 -28.06
C GLU A 82 -8.00 -33.10 -29.36
N ILE A 83 -7.29 -33.32 -30.48
CA ILE A 83 -7.91 -33.53 -31.79
C ILE A 83 -8.46 -34.96 -31.80
N SER A 84 -9.54 -35.21 -31.06
CA SER A 84 -10.28 -36.46 -31.15
C SER A 84 -11.74 -36.26 -30.77
N LEU A 85 -12.50 -35.88 -31.80
CA LEU A 85 -13.88 -36.25 -32.12
C LEU A 85 -15.04 -36.09 -31.15
N HIS A 86 -14.90 -35.88 -29.84
CA HIS A 86 -16.06 -35.77 -28.95
C HIS A 86 -15.84 -34.79 -27.79
N SER A 87 -16.06 -33.49 -28.02
CA SER A 87 -16.34 -32.56 -26.92
C SER A 87 -17.78 -32.75 -26.44
N GLU A 88 -18.06 -33.90 -25.82
CA GLU A 88 -19.39 -34.32 -25.34
C GLU A 88 -19.91 -33.51 -24.14
N THR A 89 -19.16 -32.53 -23.63
CA THR A 89 -19.61 -31.77 -22.45
C THR A 89 -20.55 -30.61 -22.78
N GLY A 90 -20.61 -30.13 -24.03
CA GLY A 90 -21.46 -29.00 -24.43
C GLY A 90 -21.17 -27.69 -23.67
N ARG A 91 -20.05 -27.60 -22.95
CA ARG A 91 -19.74 -26.46 -22.06
C ARG A 91 -19.13 -25.31 -22.86
N VAL A 92 -19.64 -24.11 -22.61
CA VAL A 92 -19.14 -22.87 -23.21
C VAL A 92 -17.77 -22.54 -22.63
N ASN A 93 -16.80 -22.31 -23.51
CA ASN A 93 -15.45 -21.88 -23.13
C ASN A 93 -15.40 -20.35 -22.98
N TYR A 94 -14.78 -19.88 -21.90
CA TYR A 94 -14.55 -18.45 -21.64
C TYR A 94 -13.08 -18.10 -21.88
N ARG A 95 -12.82 -17.24 -22.86
CA ARG A 95 -11.45 -16.76 -23.16
C ARG A 95 -11.18 -15.33 -22.72
N MET A 96 -12.23 -14.54 -22.52
CA MET A 96 -12.14 -13.13 -22.15
C MET A 96 -12.66 -12.99 -20.73
N ILE A 97 -11.79 -12.58 -19.81
CA ILE A 97 -12.10 -12.47 -18.39
C ILE A 97 -12.05 -11.00 -17.98
N ASN A 98 -13.12 -10.53 -17.35
CA ASN A 98 -13.14 -9.23 -16.69
C ASN A 98 -12.93 -9.43 -15.19
N LEU A 99 -11.82 -8.93 -14.66
CA LEU A 99 -11.54 -8.92 -13.24
C LEU A 99 -11.89 -7.55 -12.67
N VAL A 100 -12.83 -7.52 -11.73
CA VAL A 100 -13.29 -6.29 -11.09
C VAL A 100 -12.90 -6.36 -9.63
N PHE A 101 -12.17 -5.36 -9.17
CA PHE A 101 -11.77 -5.24 -7.78
C PHE A 101 -12.33 -3.94 -7.21
N ASP A 102 -13.03 -4.06 -6.09
CA ASP A 102 -13.65 -2.93 -5.41
C ASP A 102 -12.90 -2.61 -4.10
N GLU A 103 -12.21 -1.47 -4.05
CA GLU A 103 -11.44 -0.96 -2.90
C GLU A 103 -10.63 -2.02 -2.14
N MET A 104 -10.03 -2.94 -2.89
CA MET A 104 -9.37 -4.13 -2.37
C MET A 104 -8.21 -3.83 -1.42
N GLU A 105 -7.69 -2.60 -1.48
CA GLU A 105 -6.52 -2.12 -0.77
C GLU A 105 -6.79 -1.47 0.59
N LEU A 106 -8.06 -1.35 1.00
CA LEU A 106 -8.49 -0.71 2.26
C LEU A 106 -7.73 -1.18 3.51
N CYS A 107 -7.33 -2.45 3.57
CA CYS A 107 -6.62 -3.03 4.72
C CYS A 107 -5.14 -3.29 4.44
N PHE A 108 -4.62 -2.87 3.29
CA PHE A 108 -3.25 -3.10 2.92
C PHE A 108 -2.33 -2.10 3.61
N HIS A 109 -1.19 -2.60 4.07
CA HIS A 109 -0.06 -1.72 4.37
C HIS A 109 0.32 -0.95 3.08
N PRO A 110 0.72 0.33 3.15
CA PRO A 110 1.06 1.13 1.96
C PRO A 110 2.05 0.43 1.00
N GLU A 111 3.00 -0.33 1.55
CA GLU A 111 3.95 -1.10 0.75
C GLU A 111 3.30 -2.20 -0.11
N TYR A 112 2.20 -2.81 0.36
CA TYR A 112 1.42 -3.75 -0.45
C TYR A 112 0.59 -3.04 -1.51
N GLN A 113 0.11 -1.83 -1.25
CA GLN A 113 -0.56 -1.01 -2.26
C GLN A 113 0.41 -0.64 -3.39
N ARG A 114 1.62 -0.20 -3.03
CA ARG A 114 2.71 0.14 -3.96
C ARG A 114 3.15 -1.03 -4.84
N THR A 115 3.15 -2.25 -4.30
CA THR A 115 3.57 -3.44 -5.05
C THR A 115 2.42 -4.19 -5.70
N PHE A 116 1.19 -3.70 -5.55
CA PHE A 116 -0.03 -4.41 -5.89
C PHE A 116 -0.10 -4.80 -7.37
N VAL A 117 0.02 -3.82 -8.27
CA VAL A 117 -0.13 -4.02 -9.72
C VAL A 117 0.92 -4.99 -10.25
N ASN A 118 2.19 -4.79 -9.86
CA ASN A 118 3.28 -5.70 -10.20
C ASN A 118 3.02 -7.14 -9.70
N ASN A 119 2.55 -7.29 -8.47
CA ASN A 119 2.25 -8.61 -7.91
C ASN A 119 1.09 -9.28 -8.65
N LEU A 120 0.00 -8.56 -8.93
CA LEU A 120 -1.16 -9.07 -9.69
C LEU A 120 -0.72 -9.60 -11.07
N ILE A 121 0.02 -8.79 -11.83
CA ILE A 121 0.54 -9.18 -13.16
C ILE A 121 1.46 -10.40 -13.01
N SER A 122 2.37 -10.38 -12.03
CA SER A 122 3.30 -11.48 -11.76
C SER A 122 2.58 -12.78 -11.39
N TYR A 123 1.44 -12.73 -10.68
CA TYR A 123 0.64 -13.92 -10.41
C TYR A 123 0.02 -14.46 -11.70
N ILE A 124 -0.63 -13.62 -12.50
CA ILE A 124 -1.27 -14.03 -13.76
C ILE A 124 -0.23 -14.70 -14.70
N GLN A 125 0.97 -14.11 -14.82
CA GLN A 125 2.04 -14.63 -15.66
C GLN A 125 2.64 -15.93 -15.13
N ARG A 126 2.92 -16.02 -13.83
CA ARG A 126 3.48 -17.25 -13.23
C ARG A 126 2.53 -18.44 -13.31
N MET A 127 1.23 -18.17 -13.28
CA MET A 127 0.20 -19.21 -13.46
C MET A 127 -0.04 -19.54 -14.93
N GLU A 128 0.66 -18.88 -15.85
CA GLU A 128 0.47 -19.02 -17.30
C GLU A 128 -0.96 -18.75 -17.78
N LEU A 129 -1.78 -18.08 -16.96
CA LEU A 129 -3.19 -17.82 -17.24
C LEU A 129 -3.36 -16.90 -18.44
N ASN A 130 -2.35 -16.06 -18.72
CA ASN A 130 -2.30 -15.20 -19.90
C ASN A 130 -2.10 -15.98 -21.22
N LYS A 131 -1.78 -17.28 -21.18
CA LYS A 131 -1.76 -18.13 -22.39
C LYS A 131 -3.16 -18.63 -22.75
N THR A 132 -4.03 -18.75 -21.76
CA THR A 132 -5.40 -19.28 -21.91
C THR A 132 -6.42 -18.15 -22.03
N PHE A 133 -6.27 -17.10 -21.22
CA PHE A 133 -7.22 -15.99 -21.09
C PHE A 133 -6.64 -14.65 -21.54
N SER A 134 -7.52 -13.80 -22.07
CA SER A 134 -7.31 -12.36 -22.20
C SER A 134 -7.99 -11.65 -21.04
N PHE A 135 -7.26 -10.78 -20.35
CA PHE A 135 -7.73 -10.10 -19.15
C PHE A 135 -8.08 -8.64 -19.44
N ASN A 136 -9.25 -8.21 -18.99
CA ASN A 136 -9.57 -6.82 -18.69
C ASN A 136 -9.61 -6.67 -17.17
N ILE A 137 -8.93 -5.67 -16.62
CA ILE A 137 -8.85 -5.45 -15.17
C ILE A 137 -9.41 -4.07 -14.86
N ILE A 138 -10.41 -4.03 -13.99
CA ILE A 138 -11.05 -2.81 -13.50
C ILE A 138 -10.82 -2.73 -12.00
N LEU A 139 -10.28 -1.61 -11.55
CA LEU A 139 -9.98 -1.33 -10.15
C LEU A 139 -10.76 -0.06 -9.75
N THR A 140 -11.47 -0.10 -8.63
CA THR A 140 -11.84 1.11 -7.88
C THR A 140 -10.82 1.27 -6.75
N THR A 141 -10.29 2.47 -6.55
CA THR A 141 -9.24 2.68 -5.55
C THR A 141 -9.21 4.10 -5.02
N HIS A 142 -8.92 4.21 -3.73
CA HIS A 142 -8.56 5.48 -3.08
C HIS A 142 -7.04 5.62 -2.86
N SER A 143 -6.25 4.67 -3.37
CA SER A 143 -4.81 4.64 -3.14
C SER A 143 -4.03 5.38 -4.22
N PRO A 144 -3.30 6.45 -3.88
CA PRO A 144 -2.41 7.12 -4.83
C PRO A 144 -1.24 6.23 -5.26
N PHE A 145 -0.89 5.21 -4.46
CA PHE A 145 0.18 4.28 -4.80
C PHE A 145 -0.20 3.41 -6.00
N ILE A 146 -1.44 2.92 -6.05
CA ILE A 146 -1.93 2.13 -7.19
C ILE A 146 -2.05 3.02 -8.43
N LEU A 147 -2.57 4.24 -8.28
CA LEU A 147 -2.68 5.18 -9.39
C LEU A 147 -1.32 5.57 -9.98
N SER A 148 -0.24 5.54 -9.18
CA SER A 148 1.11 5.82 -9.67
C SER A 148 1.64 4.79 -10.68
N ASP A 149 1.08 3.58 -10.72
CA ASP A 149 1.42 2.54 -11.69
C ASP A 149 0.53 2.57 -12.95
N ILE A 150 -0.48 3.44 -13.00
CA ILE A 150 -1.50 3.45 -14.06
C ILE A 150 -1.45 4.80 -14.79
N PRO A 151 -1.37 4.82 -16.13
CA PRO A 151 -1.41 6.07 -16.89
C PRO A 151 -2.80 6.72 -16.84
N ALA A 152 -2.85 8.06 -16.88
CA ALA A 152 -4.08 8.84 -16.71
C ALA A 152 -5.16 8.52 -17.75
N CYS A 153 -4.77 8.14 -18.97
CA CYS A 153 -5.72 7.72 -20.01
C CYS A 153 -6.52 6.46 -19.66
N ASN A 154 -6.04 5.66 -18.71
CA ASN A 154 -6.71 4.46 -18.20
C ASN A 154 -7.40 4.69 -16.85
N ILE A 155 -7.49 5.94 -16.38
CA ILE A 155 -8.12 6.29 -15.12
C ILE A 155 -9.39 7.10 -15.41
N LEU A 156 -10.50 6.67 -14.81
CA LEU A 156 -11.73 7.44 -14.73
C LEU A 156 -11.79 8.10 -13.35
N ALA A 157 -11.35 9.36 -13.27
CA ALA A 157 -11.51 10.15 -12.05
C ALA A 157 -12.95 10.67 -11.96
N LEU A 158 -13.54 10.57 -10.78
CA LEU A 158 -14.90 11.02 -10.49
C LEU A 158 -14.87 12.17 -9.48
N LYS A 159 -15.54 13.27 -9.82
CA LYS A 159 -15.71 14.45 -8.97
C LYS A 159 -17.19 14.78 -8.87
N ASP A 160 -17.71 14.79 -7.65
CA ASP A 160 -19.13 15.06 -7.37
C ASP A 160 -20.11 14.17 -8.16
N GLY A 161 -19.71 12.91 -8.43
CA GLY A 161 -20.51 11.93 -9.18
C GLY A 161 -20.34 11.97 -10.69
N GLU A 162 -19.59 12.93 -11.23
CA GLU A 162 -19.37 13.12 -12.65
C GLU A 162 -17.90 12.85 -13.05
N PRO A 163 -17.62 12.41 -14.29
CA PRO A 163 -16.25 12.26 -14.79
C PRO A 163 -15.50 13.59 -14.85
N ASP A 164 -14.29 13.63 -14.30
CA ASP A 164 -13.39 14.77 -14.50
C ASP A 164 -12.60 14.63 -15.81
N GLU A 165 -13.03 15.35 -16.84
CA GLU A 165 -12.36 15.31 -18.16
C GLU A 165 -10.95 15.89 -18.14
N LEU A 166 -10.65 16.83 -17.22
CA LEU A 166 -9.34 17.46 -17.14
C LEU A 166 -8.29 16.48 -16.64
N PHE A 167 -8.68 15.51 -15.81
CA PHE A 167 -7.79 14.51 -15.25
C PHE A 167 -7.08 13.67 -16.32
N LYS A 168 -7.67 13.50 -17.51
CA LYS A 168 -7.04 12.75 -18.62
C LYS A 168 -5.74 13.38 -19.12
N ASN A 169 -5.52 14.67 -18.88
CA ASN A 169 -4.30 15.38 -19.27
C ASN A 169 -3.19 15.28 -18.22
N GLU A 170 -3.48 14.73 -17.05
CA GLU A 170 -2.50 14.54 -15.98
C GLU A 170 -1.48 13.45 -16.32
N LYS A 171 -0.35 13.48 -15.62
CA LYS A 171 0.68 12.46 -15.72
C LYS A 171 0.75 11.70 -14.40
N THR A 172 0.11 10.54 -14.35
CA THR A 172 0.02 9.71 -13.13
C THR A 172 1.09 8.62 -13.08
N LEU A 173 1.47 8.06 -14.24
CA LEU A 173 2.44 6.97 -14.30
C LEU A 173 3.82 7.42 -13.78
N ALA A 174 4.33 6.73 -12.77
CA ALA A 174 5.54 7.02 -12.02
C ALA A 174 5.59 8.44 -11.41
N ALA A 175 4.43 9.07 -11.21
CA ALA A 175 4.35 10.41 -10.63
C ALA A 175 4.56 10.40 -9.12
N ASN A 176 4.89 11.56 -8.57
CA ASN A 176 4.99 11.72 -7.12
C ASN A 176 3.59 11.53 -6.50
N ILE A 177 3.52 10.77 -5.41
CA ILE A 177 2.29 10.54 -4.64
C ILE A 177 1.64 11.86 -4.22
N TYR A 178 2.43 12.87 -3.87
CA TYR A 178 1.93 14.18 -3.51
C TYR A 178 1.18 14.85 -4.67
N ASP A 179 1.73 14.78 -5.89
CA ASP A 179 1.12 15.36 -7.08
C ASP A 179 -0.19 14.63 -7.43
N ILE A 180 -0.20 13.29 -7.30
CA ILE A 180 -1.41 12.47 -7.50
C ILE A 180 -2.47 12.81 -6.46
N LEU A 181 -2.10 13.01 -5.20
CA LEU A 181 -3.03 13.40 -4.15
C LEU A 181 -3.61 14.81 -4.38
N ASN A 182 -2.79 15.74 -4.89
CA ASN A 182 -3.23 17.09 -5.23
C ASN A 182 -4.18 17.12 -6.42
N ASN A 183 -3.79 16.47 -7.50
CA ASN A 183 -4.49 16.59 -8.78
C ASN A 183 -5.60 15.54 -8.93
N GLY A 184 -5.43 14.35 -8.36
CA GLY A 184 -6.32 13.19 -8.55
C GLY A 184 -7.27 12.86 -7.43
N PHE A 185 -7.00 13.33 -6.20
CA PHE A 185 -7.91 13.15 -5.07
C PHE A 185 -8.62 14.45 -4.66
N PHE A 186 -8.45 15.51 -5.45
CA PHE A 186 -9.13 16.80 -5.27
C PHE A 186 -8.97 17.37 -3.84
N MET A 187 -7.88 17.05 -3.18
CA MET A 187 -7.62 17.54 -1.83
C MET A 187 -7.16 18.99 -1.90
N SER A 188 -7.84 19.85 -1.14
CA SER A 188 -7.46 21.26 -1.02
C SER A 188 -6.30 21.47 -0.04
N ASN A 189 -6.09 20.53 0.89
CA ASN A 189 -5.07 20.58 1.92
C ASN A 189 -4.54 19.18 2.24
N PHE A 190 -3.23 19.09 2.55
CA PHE A 190 -2.54 17.86 2.94
C PHE A 190 -2.24 17.78 4.44
N ILE A 191 -2.58 18.85 5.16
CA ILE A 191 -2.45 18.93 6.60
C ILE A 191 -3.81 18.60 7.20
N GLY A 192 -3.83 17.76 8.22
CA GLY A 192 -5.07 17.42 8.92
C GLY A 192 -5.78 18.67 9.44
N GLU A 193 -7.10 18.70 9.31
CA GLU A 193 -7.94 19.87 9.64
C GLU A 193 -7.70 20.40 11.06
N PHE A 194 -7.52 19.50 12.04
CA PHE A 194 -7.19 19.88 13.40
C PHE A 194 -5.85 20.64 13.49
N SER A 195 -4.81 20.14 12.83
CA SER A 195 -3.49 20.78 12.81
C SER A 195 -3.54 22.12 12.08
N SER A 196 -4.29 22.21 10.97
CA SER A 196 -4.52 23.47 10.25
C SER A 196 -5.18 24.53 11.15
N ARG A 197 -6.20 24.13 11.92
CA ARG A 197 -6.86 25.02 12.90
C ARG A 197 -5.91 25.42 14.03
N LEU A 198 -5.16 24.48 14.59
CA LEU A 198 -4.17 24.75 15.64
C LEU A 198 -3.14 25.79 15.17
N ILE A 199 -2.60 25.63 13.97
CA ILE A 199 -1.65 26.58 13.36
C ILE A 199 -2.33 27.95 13.19
N GLY A 200 -3.57 27.99 12.72
CA GLY A 200 -4.36 29.22 12.60
C GLY A 200 -4.56 29.92 13.95
N GLU A 201 -4.88 29.18 15.01
CA GLU A 201 -5.01 29.68 16.38
C GLU A 201 -3.70 30.26 16.93
N ILE A 202 -2.57 29.60 16.65
CA ILE A 202 -1.24 30.10 17.04
C ILE A 202 -0.94 31.41 16.31
N ILE A 203 -1.17 31.47 14.99
CA ILE A 203 -0.92 32.66 14.17
C ILE A 203 -1.80 33.83 14.63
N THR A 204 -3.09 33.58 14.87
CA THR A 204 -4.02 34.60 15.34
C THR A 204 -3.60 35.15 16.71
N LYS A 205 -3.26 34.29 17.67
CA LYS A 205 -2.74 34.71 18.99
C LYS A 205 -1.47 35.57 18.86
N LEU A 206 -0.52 35.17 18.01
CA LEU A 206 0.72 35.92 17.77
C LEU A 206 0.49 37.30 17.11
N ASN A 207 -0.56 37.42 16.29
CA ASN A 207 -0.88 38.65 15.57
C ASN A 207 -1.76 39.62 16.40
N THR A 208 -2.72 39.12 17.19
CA THR A 208 -3.71 39.96 17.90
C THR A 208 -3.38 40.28 19.36
N CYS A 209 -2.59 39.46 20.06
CA CYS A 209 -2.22 39.77 21.44
C CYS A 209 -1.07 40.79 21.49
N ASN A 210 -1.36 41.97 22.06
CA ASN A 210 -0.34 43.01 22.32
C ASN A 210 0.65 42.59 23.42
N VAL A 211 0.20 41.82 24.41
CA VAL A 211 1.03 41.27 25.49
C VAL A 211 0.66 39.80 25.67
N ILE A 212 1.66 38.92 25.53
CA ILE A 212 1.52 37.47 25.75
C ILE A 212 2.21 37.16 27.09
N SER A 213 1.49 36.55 28.03
CA SER A 213 2.06 36.21 29.35
C SER A 213 3.18 35.16 29.22
N LEU A 214 4.11 35.10 30.18
CA LEU A 214 5.22 34.12 30.16
C LEU A 214 4.72 32.67 30.08
N GLU A 215 3.64 32.34 30.79
CA GLU A 215 3.00 31.03 30.74
C GLU A 215 2.45 30.72 29.35
N GLN A 216 1.81 31.69 28.70
CA GLN A 216 1.29 31.53 27.35
C GLN A 216 2.41 31.37 26.31
N GLN A 217 3.53 32.07 26.50
CA GLN A 217 4.71 31.92 25.64
C GLN A 217 5.28 30.50 25.72
N GLU A 218 5.39 29.93 26.91
CA GLU A 218 5.88 28.55 27.09
C GLU A 218 4.91 27.52 26.51
N ILE A 219 3.60 27.74 26.64
CA ILE A 219 2.59 26.88 26.00
C ILE A 219 2.72 26.94 24.48
N LEU A 220 2.81 28.14 23.90
CA LEU A 220 2.95 28.32 22.45
C LEU A 220 4.26 27.70 21.95
N TYR A 221 5.36 27.87 22.67
CA TYR A 221 6.64 27.26 22.31
C TYR A 221 6.55 25.73 22.30
N LYS A 222 5.92 25.12 23.31
CA LYS A 222 5.69 23.67 23.34
C LYS A 222 4.82 23.22 22.16
N GLN A 223 3.75 23.94 21.85
CA GLN A 223 2.88 23.63 20.70
C GLN A 223 3.63 23.74 19.37
N ILE A 224 4.39 24.81 19.17
CA ILE A 224 5.20 24.99 17.95
C ILE A 224 6.23 23.87 17.84
N SER A 225 6.88 23.47 18.93
CA SER A 225 7.89 22.40 18.93
C SER A 225 7.36 21.00 18.53
N LEU A 226 6.04 20.81 18.54
CA LEU A 226 5.39 19.56 18.09
C LEU A 226 5.09 19.56 16.59
N ILE A 227 5.23 20.71 15.90
CA ILE A 227 4.98 20.82 14.47
C ILE A 227 6.11 20.10 13.72
N GLY A 228 5.75 19.08 12.95
CA GLY A 228 6.70 18.27 12.19
C GLY A 228 7.18 18.88 10.87
N ASP A 229 6.51 19.93 10.37
CA ASP A 229 6.98 20.67 9.20
C ASP A 229 8.01 21.72 9.62
N ASP A 230 9.25 21.53 9.16
CA ASP A 230 10.38 22.39 9.53
C ASP A 230 10.16 23.85 9.14
N PHE A 231 9.56 24.11 7.97
CA PHE A 231 9.36 25.46 7.48
C PHE A 231 8.31 26.21 8.32
N VAL A 232 7.16 25.59 8.56
CA VAL A 232 6.11 26.13 9.43
C VAL A 232 6.63 26.32 10.85
N HIS A 233 7.35 25.34 11.39
CA HIS A 233 7.98 25.42 12.71
C HIS A 233 8.92 26.63 12.81
N ILE A 234 9.88 26.77 11.88
CA ILE A 234 10.84 27.88 11.87
C ILE A 234 10.12 29.22 11.79
N LYS A 235 9.14 29.36 10.89
CA LYS A 235 8.42 30.63 10.70
C LYS A 235 7.58 31.05 11.92
N LEU A 236 6.93 30.09 12.59
CA LEU A 236 6.17 30.37 13.81
C LEU A 236 7.10 30.70 14.99
N LEU A 237 8.24 30.01 15.08
CA LEU A 237 9.24 30.26 16.11
C LEU A 237 9.89 31.63 15.94
N GLU A 238 10.26 32.02 14.72
CA GLU A 238 10.73 33.38 14.39
C GLU A 238 9.72 34.45 14.83
N LYS A 239 8.43 34.24 14.54
CA LYS A 239 7.36 35.16 14.94
C LYS A 239 7.18 35.25 16.46
N LEU A 240 7.33 34.14 17.16
CA LEU A 240 7.25 34.11 18.61
C LEU A 240 8.47 34.81 19.23
N ASP A 241 9.68 34.55 18.72
CA ASP A 241 10.92 35.18 19.20
C ASP A 241 10.94 36.70 19.07
N LEU A 242 10.37 37.24 17.98
CA LEU A 242 10.20 38.69 17.80
C LEU A 242 9.37 39.34 18.91
N ARG A 243 8.47 38.58 19.56
CA ARG A 243 7.65 39.07 20.68
C ARG A 243 8.31 38.84 22.04
N THR A 244 9.36 38.01 22.12
CA THR A 244 9.93 37.51 23.38
C THR A 244 11.44 37.77 23.51
N ASN A 245 11.99 38.75 22.79
CA ASN A 245 13.42 39.10 22.80
C ASN A 245 14.36 37.91 22.56
N ASN A 246 14.06 37.05 21.59
CA ASN A 246 14.89 35.89 21.20
C ASN A 246 15.11 34.81 22.28
N ARG A 247 14.32 34.78 23.37
CA ARG A 247 14.44 33.80 24.45
C ARG A 247 14.44 32.35 23.93
N PHE A 248 13.53 32.02 23.01
CA PHE A 248 13.29 30.64 22.59
C PHE A 248 14.23 30.19 21.47
N SER A 249 14.67 31.09 20.59
CA SER A 249 15.76 30.84 19.63
C SER A 249 17.05 30.38 20.32
N ILE A 250 17.40 31.04 21.42
CA ILE A 250 18.59 30.68 22.22
C ILE A 250 18.41 29.30 22.85
N GLU A 251 17.22 29.00 23.33
CA GLU A 251 16.88 27.72 23.97
C GLU A 251 16.89 26.56 22.96
N ALA A 252 16.33 26.77 21.77
CA ALA A 252 16.37 25.82 20.66
C ALA A 252 17.83 25.56 20.19
N ARG A 253 18.66 26.62 20.13
CA ARG A 253 20.08 26.49 19.74
C ARG A 253 20.89 25.76 20.81
N LYS A 254 20.63 25.99 22.10
CA LYS A 254 21.21 25.19 23.19
C LYS A 254 20.84 23.72 23.08
N LYS A 255 19.59 23.41 22.75
CA LYS A 255 19.13 22.03 22.59
C LYS A 255 19.87 21.30 21.46
N LYS A 256 20.00 21.91 20.28
CA LYS A 256 20.78 21.34 19.15
C LYS A 256 22.25 21.10 19.51
N LEU A 257 22.90 22.08 20.15
CA LEU A 257 24.30 21.94 20.59
C LEU A 257 24.47 20.78 21.59
N ASN A 258 23.52 20.61 22.52
CA ASN A 258 23.55 19.49 23.45
C ASN A 258 23.36 18.14 22.74
N GLU A 259 22.45 18.04 21.75
CA GLU A 259 22.28 16.83 20.95
C GLU A 259 23.53 16.47 20.13
N GLU A 260 24.26 17.46 19.63
CA GLU A 260 25.56 17.26 18.95
C GLU A 260 26.65 16.80 19.91
N LEU A 261 26.74 17.42 21.10
CA LEU A 261 27.66 16.99 22.16
C LEU A 261 27.37 15.54 22.60
N ASP A 262 26.10 15.15 22.70
CA ASP A 262 25.69 13.81 23.10
C ASP A 262 25.96 12.74 22.02
N LYS A 263 26.00 13.13 20.74
CA LYS A 263 26.46 12.28 19.64
C LYS A 263 27.97 12.10 19.64
N LEU A 264 28.71 13.17 19.96
CA LEU A 264 30.17 13.15 20.05
C LEU A 264 30.68 12.39 21.28
N SER A 265 29.93 12.39 22.39
CA SER A 265 30.29 11.65 23.62
C SER A 265 30.05 10.13 23.51
N LYS A 266 29.30 9.68 22.51
CA LYS A 266 29.00 8.27 22.21
C LYS A 266 29.90 7.67 21.12
N LEU A 267 30.82 8.46 20.58
CA LEU A 267 31.95 8.04 19.74
C LEU A 267 33.16 7.71 20.63
#